data_AF-A0A952TCL1-F1
#
_entry.id   AF-A0A952TCL1-F1
#
_cell.length_a   1.000
_cell.length_b   1.000
_cell.length_c   1.000
_cell.angle_alpha   90.00
_cell.angle_beta   90.00
_cell.angle_gamma   90.00
#
_symmetry.space_group_name_H-M   'P 1'
#
loop_
_entity.id
_entity.type
_entity.pdbx_description
1 polymer ?
#
loop_
_entity_poly.entity_id
_entity_poly.type
_entity_poly.pdbx_seq_one_letter_code
_entity_poly.pdbx_strand_id
1 'polypeptide(L)'
;MELAGEVSGNTDENKRWAKCKKCKQTTLIDLRDKAGASKPTVNDFVGDKCSDYSPLKSFEIGESIYHKSWEDFGVVVSKEILSNGRSSITVDFQKLGQKKLIETINK
;
A
#
# COMPACT_ATOMS: atom_id res chain seq x y z
N MET A 1 12.38 -2.76 26.25
CA MET A 1 13.34 -2.94 25.15
C MET A 1 14.46 -1.97 25.46
N GLU A 2 15.71 -2.42 25.53
CA GLU A 2 16.82 -1.56 25.97
C GLU A 2 17.78 -1.36 24.80
N LEU A 3 18.12 -0.10 24.55
CA LEU A 3 18.90 0.33 23.39
C LEU A 3 20.39 0.15 23.71
N ALA A 4 21.06 -0.69 22.93
CA ALA A 4 22.51 -0.88 23.02
C ALA A 4 23.18 -0.30 21.77
N GLY A 5 23.92 0.80 21.97
CA GLY A 5 24.98 1.27 21.07
C GLY A 5 24.54 2.14 19.88
N GLU A 6 25.21 3.27 19.74
CA GLU A 6 25.22 4.11 18.54
C GLU A 6 26.28 3.62 17.54
N VAL A 7 25.96 3.69 16.24
CA VAL A 7 26.91 3.39 15.16
C VAL A 7 27.58 4.69 14.73
N SER A 8 28.86 4.86 15.09
CA SER A 8 29.68 5.98 14.62
C SER A 8 30.14 5.69 13.19
N GLY A 9 29.64 6.44 12.21
CA GLY A 9 30.17 6.43 10.84
C GLY A 9 29.17 6.78 9.74
N ASN A 10 29.15 8.07 9.37
CA ASN A 10 28.81 8.60 8.05
C ASN A 10 27.34 8.47 7.53
N THR A 11 26.66 9.62 7.48
CA THR A 11 25.55 10.06 6.58
C THR A 11 24.21 9.30 6.59
N ASP A 12 24.09 8.20 7.34
CA ASP A 12 22.82 7.48 7.47
C ASP A 12 22.38 7.28 8.92
N GLU A 13 22.03 8.39 9.59
CA GLU A 13 21.53 8.46 10.99
C GLU A 13 20.30 7.58 11.28
N ASN A 14 19.75 6.91 10.28
CA ASN A 14 18.53 6.12 10.38
C ASN A 14 18.74 4.60 10.43
N LYS A 15 19.98 4.08 10.31
CA LYS A 15 20.23 2.64 10.41
C LYS A 15 20.60 2.25 11.83
N ARG A 16 19.83 1.35 12.44
CA ARG A 16 20.08 0.84 13.81
C ARG A 16 20.07 -0.69 13.83
N TRP A 17 20.96 -1.27 14.63
CA TRP A 17 20.97 -2.71 14.87
C TRP A 17 19.86 -3.10 15.85
N ALA A 18 19.00 -4.03 15.44
CA ALA A 18 17.96 -4.57 16.30
C ALA A 18 18.27 -6.02 16.63
N LYS A 19 18.28 -6.34 17.93
CA LYS A 19 18.47 -7.71 18.43
C LYS A 19 17.15 -8.25 18.96
N CYS A 20 16.67 -9.34 18.38
CA CYS A 20 15.46 -10.00 18.84
C CYS A 20 15.72 -10.74 20.17
N LYS A 21 14.99 -10.41 21.23
CA LYS A 21 15.13 -11.09 22.55
C LYS A 21 14.71 -12.57 22.50
N LYS A 22 13.96 -13.01 21.49
CA LYS A 22 13.39 -14.36 21.40
C LYS A 22 14.26 -15.34 20.60
N CYS A 23 14.82 -14.91 19.47
CA CYS A 23 15.69 -15.75 18.63
C CYS A 23 17.17 -15.34 18.67
N LYS A 24 17.53 -14.28 19.41
CA LYS A 24 18.88 -13.69 19.50
C LYS A 24 19.48 -13.20 18.18
N GLN A 25 18.72 -13.26 17.08
CA GLN A 25 19.15 -12.76 15.78
C GLN A 25 19.28 -11.24 15.81
N THR A 26 20.37 -10.74 15.24
CA THR A 26 20.63 -9.31 15.09
C THR A 26 20.51 -8.95 13.62
N THR A 27 19.65 -8.00 13.30
CA THR A 27 19.47 -7.50 11.92
C THR A 27 19.66 -5.99 11.90
N LEU A 28 20.16 -5.48 10.77
CA LEU A 28 20.26 -4.06 10.53
C LEU A 28 18.87 -3.57 10.08
N ILE A 29 18.28 -2.64 10.81
CA ILE A 29 17.02 -2.02 10.44
C ILE A 29 17.32 -0.61 9.97
N ASP A 30 16.89 -0.30 8.77
CA ASP A 30 16.84 1.06 8.26
C ASP A 30 15.50 1.68 8.67
N LEU A 31 15.52 2.68 9.55
CA LEU A 31 14.34 3.42 10.00
C LEU A 31 13.82 4.39 8.91
N ARG A 32 14.54 4.53 7.79
CA ARG A 32 14.16 5.35 6.63
C ARG A 32 13.20 4.57 5.74
N ASP A 33 13.16 3.25 5.88
CA ASP A 33 12.14 2.38 5.31
C ASP A 33 10.73 2.61 5.92
N LYS A 34 10.63 3.35 7.03
CA LYS A 34 9.35 3.92 7.52
C LYS A 34 8.99 5.28 6.88
N ALA A 35 9.75 5.72 5.88
CA ALA A 35 9.43 6.83 4.99
C ALA A 35 9.28 6.34 3.53
N GLY A 36 9.04 5.04 3.32
CA GLY A 36 8.72 4.45 2.02
C GLY A 36 7.21 4.33 1.82
N ALA A 37 6.65 5.24 1.05
CA ALA A 37 5.23 5.36 0.71
C ALA A 37 4.31 5.71 1.90
N SER A 38 4.07 7.01 2.08
CA SER A 38 2.72 7.45 2.42
C SER A 38 1.78 6.87 1.34
N LYS A 39 1.34 5.62 1.53
CA LYS A 39 0.20 5.09 0.79
C LYS A 39 -0.91 6.12 1.01
N PRO A 40 -1.50 6.69 -0.05
CA PRO A 40 -2.63 7.59 0.12
C PRO A 40 -3.66 6.86 0.96
N THR A 41 -3.81 7.29 2.20
CA THR A 41 -4.78 6.73 3.11
C THR A 41 -6.15 7.11 2.59
N VAL A 42 -7.08 6.16 2.57
CA VAL A 42 -8.52 6.36 2.23
C VAL A 42 -9.16 7.60 2.88
N ASN A 43 -8.55 8.13 3.95
CA ASN A 43 -9.01 9.28 4.70
C ASN A 43 -8.65 10.66 4.10
N ASP A 44 -7.75 10.73 3.11
CA ASP A 44 -7.33 11.99 2.47
C ASP A 44 -8.10 12.31 1.17
N PHE A 45 -8.85 11.35 0.63
CA PHE A 45 -9.61 11.49 -0.61
C PHE A 45 -11.13 11.39 -0.34
N VAL A 46 -11.65 12.28 0.52
CA VAL A 46 -13.10 12.54 0.61
C VAL A 46 -13.40 13.73 -0.29
N GLY A 47 -13.38 13.50 -1.60
CA GLY A 47 -13.46 14.56 -2.61
C GLY A 47 -14.19 14.11 -3.87
N ASP A 48 -15.52 14.14 -3.80
CA ASP A 48 -16.44 14.44 -4.90
C ASP A 48 -16.80 13.33 -5.92
N LYS A 49 -15.94 12.34 -6.21
CA LYS A 49 -16.24 11.33 -7.26
C LYS A 49 -16.05 9.89 -6.78
N CYS A 50 -17.15 9.28 -6.34
CA CYS A 50 -17.22 7.86 -6.05
C CYS A 50 -17.82 7.10 -7.26
N SER A 51 -17.02 6.23 -7.87
CA SER A 51 -17.44 5.38 -8.98
C SER A 51 -17.81 3.97 -8.48
N ASP A 52 -18.90 3.41 -8.98
CA ASP A 52 -19.17 1.97 -8.81
C ASP A 52 -18.09 1.13 -9.52
N TYR A 53 -17.53 0.14 -8.80
CA TYR A 53 -16.62 -0.84 -9.38
C TYR A 53 -17.30 -1.58 -10.54
N SER A 54 -16.60 -1.66 -11.67
CA SER A 54 -16.99 -2.47 -12.80
C SER A 54 -15.75 -2.98 -13.52
N PRO A 55 -15.65 -4.28 -13.83
CA PRO A 55 -14.49 -4.84 -14.54
C PRO A 55 -14.38 -4.38 -16.00
N LEU A 56 -15.39 -3.66 -16.51
CA LEU A 56 -15.40 -3.05 -17.84
C LEU A 56 -14.95 -1.59 -17.83
N LYS A 57 -14.89 -0.96 -16.64
CA LYS A 57 -14.41 0.40 -16.48
C LYS A 57 -12.92 0.37 -16.18
N SER A 58 -12.25 1.47 -16.53
CA SER A 58 -10.88 1.72 -16.11
C SER A 58 -10.88 2.74 -14.99
N PHE A 59 -9.94 2.59 -14.07
CA PHE A 59 -9.82 3.46 -12.91
C PHE A 59 -8.41 4.06 -12.82
N GLU A 60 -8.32 5.23 -12.21
CA GLU A 60 -7.06 5.94 -12.00
C GLU A 60 -6.60 5.83 -10.54
N ILE A 61 -5.29 5.94 -10.32
CA ILE A 61 -4.71 5.95 -8.97
C ILE A 61 -5.21 7.19 -8.23
N GLY A 62 -5.75 7.00 -7.02
CA GLY A 62 -6.41 8.04 -6.23
C GLY A 62 -7.92 8.11 -6.41
N GLU A 63 -8.51 7.38 -7.36
CA GLU A 63 -9.97 7.34 -7.53
C GLU A 63 -10.65 6.51 -6.43
N SER A 64 -11.78 7.02 -5.92
CA SER A 64 -12.62 6.32 -4.96
C SER A 64 -13.60 5.37 -5.65
N ILE A 65 -13.55 4.10 -5.28
CA ILE A 65 -14.36 3.03 -5.84
C ILE A 65 -15.26 2.42 -4.77
N TYR A 66 -16.53 2.21 -5.11
CA TYR A 66 -17.46 1.44 -4.30
C TYR A 66 -17.65 0.03 -4.87
N HIS A 67 -17.47 -0.99 -4.03
CA HIS A 67 -17.65 -2.38 -4.44
C HIS A 67 -18.97 -2.95 -3.89
N LYS A 68 -20.00 -3.04 -4.74
CA LYS A 68 -21.36 -3.47 -4.35
C LYS A 68 -21.41 -4.81 -3.62
N SER A 69 -20.62 -5.80 -4.06
CA SER A 69 -20.63 -7.13 -3.41
C SER A 69 -20.02 -7.13 -2.01
N TRP A 70 -19.25 -6.10 -1.67
CA TRP A 70 -18.54 -5.99 -0.39
C TRP A 70 -19.11 -4.88 0.49
N GLU A 71 -19.99 -4.05 -0.07
CA GLU A 71 -20.57 -2.88 0.59
C GLU A 71 -19.50 -2.02 1.28
N ASP A 72 -18.40 -1.85 0.55
CA ASP A 72 -17.19 -1.21 1.03
C ASP A 72 -16.64 -0.21 0.01
N PHE A 73 -16.10 0.87 0.56
CA PHE A 73 -15.48 1.94 -0.20
C PHE A 73 -13.97 1.77 -0.11
N GLY A 74 -13.29 2.00 -1.22
CA GLY A 74 -11.84 1.98 -1.26
C GLY A 74 -11.27 2.99 -2.23
N VAL A 75 -9.97 3.22 -2.13
CA VAL A 75 -9.22 4.09 -3.03
C VAL A 75 -8.21 3.28 -3.83
N VAL A 76 -8.08 3.57 -5.13
CA VAL A 76 -7.05 2.92 -5.95
C VAL A 76 -5.67 3.41 -5.50
N VAL A 77 -4.85 2.50 -5.00
CA VAL A 77 -3.48 2.81 -4.54
C VAL A 77 -2.44 2.49 -5.61
N SER A 78 -2.73 1.57 -6.53
CA SER A 78 -1.82 1.25 -7.63
C SER A 78 -2.53 0.60 -8.80
N LYS A 79 -1.90 0.65 -9.97
CA LYS A 79 -2.34 0.02 -11.21
C LYS A 79 -1.18 -0.73 -11.83
N GLU A 80 -1.46 -1.92 -12.32
CA GLU A 80 -0.47 -2.85 -12.90
C GLU A 80 -1.01 -3.40 -14.21
N ILE A 81 -0.16 -3.42 -15.24
CA ILE A 81 -0.49 -4.04 -16.53
C ILE A 81 0.09 -5.47 -16.49
N LEU A 82 -0.78 -6.45 -16.67
CA LEU A 82 -0.42 -7.86 -16.74
C LEU A 82 0.11 -8.21 -18.14
N SER A 83 0.95 -9.23 -18.23
CA SER A 83 1.58 -9.68 -19.48
C SER A 83 0.58 -10.14 -20.56
N ASN A 84 -0.68 -10.38 -20.20
CA ASN A 84 -1.77 -10.73 -21.12
C ASN A 84 -2.52 -9.50 -21.66
N GLY A 85 -2.00 -8.29 -21.44
CA GLY A 85 -2.61 -7.03 -21.87
C GLY A 85 -3.79 -6.58 -21.00
N ARG A 86 -4.14 -7.33 -19.96
CA ARG A 86 -5.16 -6.92 -18.98
C ARG A 86 -4.55 -5.98 -17.96
N SER A 87 -5.38 -5.18 -17.31
CA SER A 87 -4.95 -4.30 -16.23
C SER A 87 -5.55 -4.76 -14.91
N SER A 88 -4.80 -4.57 -13.83
CA SER A 88 -5.23 -4.85 -12.47
C SER A 88 -5.00 -3.63 -11.62
N ILE A 89 -5.97 -3.29 -10.78
CA ILE A 89 -5.87 -2.22 -9.81
C ILE A 89 -5.75 -2.80 -8.41
N THR A 90 -4.93 -2.19 -7.58
CA THR A 90 -4.94 -2.44 -6.14
C THR A 90 -5.76 -1.34 -5.49
N VAL A 91 -6.80 -1.74 -4.77
CA VAL A 91 -7.71 -0.84 -4.06
C VAL A 91 -7.55 -1.08 -2.56
N ASP A 92 -7.32 -0.02 -1.80
CA ASP A 92 -7.30 -0.04 -0.35
C ASP A 92 -8.72 0.24 0.15
N PHE A 93 -9.39 -0.80 0.64
CA PHE A 93 -10.75 -0.72 1.17
C PHE A 93 -10.76 -0.40 2.66
N GLN A 94 -11.76 0.36 3.10
CA GLN A 94 -11.86 0.80 4.49
C GLN A 94 -12.05 -0.36 5.49
N LYS A 95 -12.92 -1.35 5.17
CA LYS A 95 -13.17 -2.50 6.06
C LYS A 95 -12.28 -3.70 5.70
N LEU A 96 -12.06 -3.92 4.41
CA LEU A 96 -11.38 -5.12 3.90
C LEU A 96 -9.86 -4.96 3.69
N GLY A 97 -9.32 -3.74 3.77
CA GLY A 97 -7.93 -3.43 3.48
C GLY A 97 -7.58 -3.57 1.99
N GLN A 98 -6.32 -3.83 1.67
CA GLN A 98 -5.86 -3.90 0.28
C GLN A 98 -6.38 -5.14 -0.46
N LYS A 99 -7.01 -4.91 -1.62
CA LYS A 99 -7.51 -5.95 -2.53
C LYS A 99 -7.10 -5.62 -3.96
N LYS A 100 -6.68 -6.65 -4.70
CA LYS A 100 -6.39 -6.54 -6.13
C LYS A 100 -7.65 -6.89 -6.92
N LEU A 101 -8.07 -6.01 -7.82
CA LEU A 101 -9.21 -6.16 -8.72
C LEU A 101 -8.73 -6.11 -10.17
N ILE A 102 -9.49 -6.69 -11.08
CA ILE A 102 -9.20 -6.69 -12.52
C ILE A 102 -10.02 -5.59 -13.19
N GLU A 103 -9.38 -4.79 -14.03
CA GLU A 103 -10.04 -3.83 -14.91
C GLU A 103 -9.81 -4.24 -16.38
N THR A 104 -10.69 -3.79 -17.28
CA THR A 104 -10.58 -4.05 -18.73
C THR A 104 -10.66 -5.53 -19.10
N ILE A 105 -11.76 -6.20 -18.72
CA ILE A 105 -12.11 -7.48 -19.34
C ILE A 105 -12.59 -7.18 -20.77
N ASN A 106 -11.67 -7.20 -21.74
CA ASN A 106 -12.06 -7.22 -23.17
C ASN A 106 -12.85 -8.49 -23.43
N LYS A 107 -14.06 -8.32 -23.96
CA LYS A 107 -14.95 -9.41 -24.38
C LYS A 107 -14.51 -10.00 -25.71
#